data_AF-E3G8X4-F1
#
_entry.id   AF-E3G8X4-F1
#
_cell.length_a   1.000
_cell.length_b   1.000
_cell.length_c   1.000
_cell.angle_alpha   90.00
_cell.angle_beta   90.00
_cell.angle_gamma   90.00
#
_symmetry.space_group_name_H-M   'P 1'
#
loop_
_entity.id
_entity.type
_entity.pdbx_description
1 polymer ?
#
loop_
_entity_poly.entity_id
_entity_poly.type
_entity_poly.pdbx_seq_one_letter_code
_entity_poly.pdbx_strand_id
1 'polypeptide(L)'
;MLKNTSIRTFILIFLLVDFLLIDVAAFLLSASMITLAMLNIFWLATFILLWLYMTRYLVSPINAVRESINEVTSGNLSVCIPVFGNNCAGRLIPGINSLSSNISTLVSDIRISSQTAMSLSEQLANRSTELSVKTEEQSATLMQTTSSMEEIAASTKNNAENTRLASERAGEATLCARRGGELMVEVATNMQSITDCARQMTEIITLIDGIAFQTNILALNAAVEAARAGDHGKGFSVVAGEVRNLAHRSAEAAKNIKTLIGVTSENVTQGANIVHEAEKNMQDIVSGSGLLSSLMEQISVSTLQQEKGIDQITLALSELEKVTQSNVAVVEELAGSSDVLKQQVVSLQARTRNFRLGSDAPAAAVAPARLTRPSAAGPVDDPNFWRAF
;
A
#
# COMPACT_ATOMS: atom_id res chain seq x y z
N MET A 1 71.85 -31.68 38.96
CA MET A 1 72.76 -30.52 38.83
C MET A 1 72.99 -30.06 37.39
N LEU A 2 72.99 -30.94 36.38
CA LEU A 2 73.27 -30.60 34.96
C LEU A 2 72.15 -29.86 34.19
N LYS A 3 70.97 -29.65 34.80
CA LYS A 3 69.81 -29.06 34.12
C LYS A 3 69.92 -27.54 33.89
N ASN A 4 70.74 -26.85 34.70
CA ASN A 4 70.92 -25.38 34.64
C ASN A 4 72.28 -24.94 34.09
N THR A 5 73.17 -25.88 33.75
CA THR A 5 74.46 -25.56 33.14
C THR A 5 74.31 -25.34 31.65
N SER A 6 74.78 -24.20 31.13
CA SER A 6 74.82 -23.94 29.68
C SER A 6 75.53 -25.09 28.97
N ILE A 7 74.98 -25.55 27.85
CA ILE A 7 75.58 -26.61 27.01
C ILE A 7 77.05 -26.28 26.69
N ARG A 8 77.36 -24.99 26.50
CA ARG A 8 78.73 -24.48 26.34
C ARG A 8 79.61 -24.83 27.54
N THR A 9 79.15 -24.50 28.75
CA THR A 9 79.90 -24.74 30.00
C THR A 9 80.08 -26.22 30.27
N PHE A 10 79.06 -27.04 29.96
CA PHE A 10 79.16 -28.50 30.11
C PHE A 10 80.17 -29.12 29.15
N ILE A 11 80.13 -28.75 27.86
CA ILE A 11 81.09 -29.26 26.86
C ILE A 11 82.53 -28.85 27.23
N LEU A 12 82.73 -27.62 27.71
CA LEU A 12 84.05 -27.15 28.14
C LEU A 12 84.56 -27.87 29.38
N ILE A 13 83.71 -28.09 30.39
CA ILE A 13 84.09 -28.85 31.59
C ILE A 13 84.39 -30.30 31.23
N PHE A 14 83.56 -30.91 30.37
CA PHE A 14 83.76 -32.29 29.91
C PHE A 14 85.09 -32.44 29.17
N LEU A 15 85.39 -31.55 28.22
CA LEU A 15 86.67 -31.55 27.51
C LEU A 15 87.86 -31.23 28.43
N LEU A 16 87.67 -30.38 29.44
CA LEU A 16 88.74 -30.04 30.37
C LEU A 16 89.07 -31.23 31.28
N VAL A 17 88.06 -31.97 31.71
CA VAL A 17 88.22 -33.20 32.49
C VAL A 17 88.84 -34.30 31.64
N ASP A 18 88.38 -34.49 30.40
CA ASP A 18 88.95 -35.48 29.46
C ASP A 18 90.41 -35.16 29.14
N PHE A 19 90.71 -33.89 28.88
CA PHE A 19 92.07 -33.40 28.71
C PHE A 19 92.95 -33.68 29.92
N LEU A 20 92.48 -33.37 31.14
CA LEU A 20 93.25 -33.61 32.37
C LEU A 20 93.52 -35.11 32.58
N LEU A 21 92.54 -35.98 32.27
CA LEU A 21 92.73 -37.43 32.31
C LEU A 21 93.77 -37.91 31.29
N ILE A 22 93.76 -37.37 30.07
CA ILE A 22 94.74 -37.68 29.01
C ILE A 22 96.14 -37.21 29.41
N ASP A 23 96.28 -36.02 29.97
CA ASP A 23 97.56 -35.48 30.44
C ASP A 23 98.12 -36.28 31.63
N VAL A 24 97.27 -36.69 32.58
CA VAL A 24 97.66 -37.57 33.70
C VAL A 24 98.10 -38.95 33.19
N ALA A 25 97.39 -39.53 32.21
CA ALA A 25 97.78 -40.79 31.59
C ALA A 25 99.12 -40.67 30.82
N ALA A 26 99.32 -39.58 30.08
CA ALA A 26 100.57 -39.30 29.36
C ALA A 26 101.76 -39.09 30.31
N PHE A 27 101.53 -38.48 31.48
CA PHE A 27 102.52 -38.34 32.55
C PHE A 27 102.90 -39.69 33.16
N LEU A 28 101.93 -40.57 33.41
CA LEU A 28 102.16 -41.94 33.95
C LEU A 28 102.93 -42.85 32.96
N LEU A 29 102.75 -42.66 31.64
CA LEU A 29 103.43 -43.44 30.58
C LEU A 29 104.86 -42.97 30.24
N SER A 30 105.49 -42.16 31.09
CA SER A 30 106.84 -41.61 30.93
C SER A 30 107.08 -40.80 29.65
N ALA A 31 106.16 -39.90 29.29
CA ALA A 31 106.35 -38.97 28.18
C ALA A 31 107.36 -37.84 28.52
N SER A 32 108.13 -37.39 27.52
CA SER A 32 109.08 -36.28 27.68
C SER A 32 108.36 -34.95 28.02
N MET A 33 109.03 -34.04 28.75
CA MET A 33 108.47 -32.72 29.06
C MET A 33 108.10 -31.91 27.79
N ILE A 34 108.83 -32.10 26.69
CA ILE A 34 108.56 -31.43 25.40
C ILE A 34 107.27 -31.95 24.75
N THR A 35 107.01 -33.26 24.82
CA THR A 35 105.77 -33.86 24.29
C THR A 35 104.52 -33.41 25.07
N LEU A 36 104.64 -33.23 26.39
CA LEU A 36 103.55 -32.68 27.21
C LEU A 36 103.25 -31.22 26.86
N ALA A 37 104.29 -30.40 26.64
CA ALA A 37 104.13 -28.99 26.27
C ALA A 37 103.45 -28.82 24.90
N MET A 38 103.84 -29.60 23.89
CA MET A 38 103.22 -29.56 22.55
C MET A 38 101.75 -30.02 22.57
N LEU A 39 101.46 -31.04 23.39
CA LEU A 39 100.09 -31.53 23.58
C LEU A 39 99.22 -30.45 24.22
N ASN A 40 99.71 -29.78 25.27
CA ASN A 40 99.02 -28.67 25.93
C ASN A 40 98.71 -27.50 24.98
N ILE A 41 99.66 -27.12 24.11
CA ILE A 41 99.45 -26.05 23.11
C ILE A 41 98.38 -26.46 22.09
N PHE A 42 98.40 -27.71 21.62
CA PHE A 42 97.39 -28.24 20.71
C PHE A 42 96.00 -28.22 21.34
N TRP A 43 95.89 -28.66 22.60
CA TRP A 43 94.63 -28.58 23.35
C TRP A 43 94.14 -27.15 23.52
N LEU A 44 95.02 -26.21 23.89
CA LEU A 44 94.64 -24.81 24.01
C LEU A 44 94.10 -24.24 22.69
N ALA A 45 94.75 -24.55 21.56
CA ALA A 45 94.30 -24.12 20.24
C ALA A 45 92.93 -24.72 19.87
N THR A 46 92.72 -26.01 20.11
CA THR A 46 91.42 -26.66 19.86
C THR A 46 90.31 -26.11 20.76
N PHE A 47 90.60 -25.78 22.02
CA PHE A 47 89.67 -25.12 22.93
C PHE A 47 89.24 -23.74 22.45
N ILE A 48 90.20 -22.91 22.01
CA ILE A 48 89.91 -21.57 21.50
C ILE A 48 89.08 -21.67 20.21
N LEU A 49 89.43 -22.57 19.29
CA LEU A 49 88.69 -22.79 18.05
C LEU A 49 87.26 -23.26 18.32
N LEU A 50 87.08 -24.23 19.23
CA LEU A 50 85.76 -24.73 19.62
C LEU A 50 84.93 -23.66 20.35
N TRP A 51 85.56 -22.83 21.20
CA TRP A 51 84.90 -21.71 21.87
C TRP A 51 84.37 -20.68 20.87
N LEU A 52 85.22 -20.28 19.90
CA LEU A 52 84.84 -19.35 18.84
C LEU A 52 83.73 -19.95 17.97
N TYR A 53 83.84 -21.23 17.61
CA TYR A 53 82.82 -21.94 16.84
C TYR A 53 81.48 -21.99 17.58
N MET A 54 81.44 -22.41 18.85
CA MET A 54 80.22 -22.46 19.64
C MET A 54 79.61 -21.07 19.89
N THR A 55 80.43 -20.05 20.13
CA THR A 55 79.94 -18.70 20.37
C THR A 55 79.32 -18.11 19.11
N ARG A 56 79.99 -18.25 17.96
CA ARG A 56 79.54 -17.70 16.68
C ARG A 56 78.37 -18.48 16.07
N TYR A 57 78.38 -19.81 16.13
CA TYR A 57 77.42 -20.65 15.43
C TYR A 57 76.28 -21.21 16.31
N LEU A 58 76.38 -21.18 17.64
CA LEU A 58 75.33 -21.67 18.54
C LEU A 58 74.77 -20.55 19.44
N VAL A 59 75.62 -19.82 20.17
CA VAL A 59 75.16 -18.84 21.18
C VAL A 59 74.57 -17.58 20.54
N SER A 60 75.28 -16.98 19.59
CA SER A 60 74.82 -15.77 18.90
C SER A 60 73.46 -15.94 18.19
N PRO A 61 73.22 -16.98 17.37
CA PRO A 61 71.92 -17.17 16.72
C PRO A 61 70.79 -17.52 17.70
N ILE A 62 71.07 -18.27 18.79
CA ILE A 62 70.05 -18.53 19.82
C ILE A 62 69.67 -17.26 20.57
N ASN A 63 70.62 -16.37 20.86
CA ASN A 63 70.32 -15.08 21.47
C ASN A 63 69.49 -14.18 20.53
N ALA A 64 69.79 -14.17 19.23
CA ALA A 64 69.00 -13.45 18.23
C ALA A 64 67.56 -13.99 18.13
N VAL A 65 67.38 -15.32 18.21
CA VAL A 65 66.06 -15.96 18.30
C VAL A 65 65.33 -15.55 19.57
N ARG A 66 66.00 -15.58 20.74
CA ARG A 66 65.42 -15.15 22.02
C ARG A 66 64.97 -13.68 21.97
N GLU A 67 65.80 -12.80 21.44
CA GLU A 67 65.50 -11.37 21.31
C GLU A 67 64.32 -11.13 20.37
N SER A 68 64.25 -11.86 19.26
CA SER A 68 63.13 -11.77 18.33
C SER A 68 61.83 -12.34 18.89
N ILE A 69 61.90 -13.39 19.72
CA ILE A 69 60.72 -13.87 20.48
C ILE A 69 60.27 -12.80 21.48
N ASN A 70 61.19 -12.14 22.19
CA ASN A 70 60.85 -11.06 23.11
C ASN A 70 60.14 -9.91 22.38
N GLU A 71 60.62 -9.54 21.20
CA GLU A 71 59.98 -8.55 20.31
C GLU A 71 58.58 -9.00 19.87
N VAL A 72 58.41 -10.26 19.44
CA VAL A 72 57.08 -10.80 19.08
C VAL A 72 56.13 -10.78 20.29
N THR A 73 56.62 -11.13 21.49
CA THR A 73 55.80 -11.11 22.72
C THR A 73 55.49 -9.70 23.22
N SER A 74 56.31 -8.69 22.88
CA SER A 74 56.03 -7.29 23.18
C SER A 74 55.06 -6.64 22.18
N GLY A 75 54.64 -7.40 21.15
CA GLY A 75 53.70 -6.98 20.12
C GLY A 75 54.34 -6.59 18.80
N ASN A 76 55.67 -6.63 18.66
CA ASN A 76 56.35 -6.32 17.40
C ASN A 76 56.39 -7.53 16.46
N LEU A 77 55.40 -7.64 15.58
CA LEU A 77 55.29 -8.71 14.57
C LEU A 77 56.02 -8.38 13.26
N SER A 78 56.72 -7.25 13.20
CA SER A 78 57.50 -6.81 12.04
C SER A 78 58.88 -7.48 11.95
N VAL A 79 59.30 -8.20 12.99
CA VAL A 79 60.66 -8.75 13.12
C VAL A 79 60.81 -10.00 12.26
N CYS A 80 61.84 -10.00 11.40
CA CYS A 80 62.26 -11.15 10.60
C CYS A 80 63.68 -11.53 10.99
N ILE A 81 63.87 -12.78 11.42
CA ILE A 81 65.19 -13.31 11.78
C ILE A 81 65.89 -13.75 10.49
N PRO A 82 67.09 -13.26 10.17
CA PRO A 82 67.83 -13.71 8.99
C PRO A 82 68.16 -15.20 9.10
N VAL A 83 67.98 -15.94 7.99
CA VAL A 83 68.23 -17.39 7.94
C VAL A 83 69.72 -17.65 8.19
N PHE A 84 70.02 -18.48 9.19
CA PHE A 84 71.40 -18.77 9.61
C PHE A 84 71.70 -20.27 9.58
N GLY A 85 72.45 -20.72 8.57
CA GLY A 85 72.98 -22.08 8.47
C GLY A 85 71.92 -23.20 8.55
N ASN A 86 72.37 -24.45 8.60
CA ASN A 86 71.49 -25.64 8.74
C ASN A 86 71.78 -26.43 10.04
N ASN A 87 72.32 -25.75 11.05
CA ASN A 87 72.54 -26.35 12.37
C ASN A 87 71.24 -26.33 13.19
N CYS A 88 71.26 -26.94 14.38
CA CYS A 88 70.06 -27.05 15.23
C CYS A 88 69.41 -25.68 15.50
N ALA A 89 70.18 -24.61 15.68
CA ALA A 89 69.65 -23.25 15.88
C ALA A 89 69.06 -22.65 14.60
N GLY A 90 69.72 -22.86 13.46
CA GLY A 90 69.27 -22.42 12.14
C GLY A 90 67.92 -23.01 11.71
N ARG A 91 67.64 -24.26 12.09
CA ARG A 91 66.39 -24.95 11.74
C ARG A 91 65.15 -24.42 12.49
N LEU A 92 65.31 -23.68 13.60
CA LEU A 92 64.20 -23.06 14.32
C LEU A 92 63.75 -21.73 13.69
N ILE A 93 64.67 -21.02 13.04
CA ILE A 93 64.44 -19.67 12.49
C ILE A 93 63.27 -19.64 11.49
N PRO A 94 63.18 -20.54 10.49
CA PRO A 94 62.06 -20.54 9.56
C PRO A 94 60.70 -20.73 10.24
N GLY A 95 60.61 -21.63 11.24
CA GLY A 95 59.36 -21.89 11.96
C GLY A 95 58.88 -20.67 12.77
N ILE A 96 59.81 -19.93 13.38
CA ILE A 96 59.49 -18.71 14.14
C ILE A 96 59.08 -17.58 13.19
N ASN A 97 59.77 -17.41 12.06
CA ASN A 97 59.39 -16.43 11.05
C ASN A 97 58.00 -16.73 10.46
N SER A 98 57.70 -18.00 10.17
CA SER A 98 56.36 -18.42 9.75
C SER A 98 55.30 -18.16 10.81
N LEU A 99 55.58 -18.44 12.09
CA LEU A 99 54.65 -18.15 13.19
C LEU A 99 54.37 -16.64 13.31
N SER A 100 55.42 -15.81 13.31
CA SER A 100 55.30 -14.34 13.35
C SER A 100 54.49 -13.82 12.16
N SER A 101 54.79 -14.32 10.95
CA SER A 101 54.05 -13.97 9.74
C SER A 101 52.58 -14.36 9.82
N ASN A 102 52.25 -15.56 10.30
CA ASN A 102 50.87 -16.02 10.43
C ASN A 102 50.09 -15.20 11.46
N ILE A 103 50.70 -14.85 12.60
CA ILE A 103 50.08 -13.98 13.61
C ILE A 103 49.89 -12.57 13.04
N SER A 104 50.87 -12.05 12.29
CA SER A 104 50.78 -10.75 11.60
C SER A 104 49.61 -10.70 10.63
N THR A 105 49.46 -11.73 9.78
CA THR A 105 48.31 -11.87 8.87
C THR A 105 47.00 -11.94 9.64
N LEU A 106 46.91 -12.77 10.68
CA LEU A 106 45.70 -12.91 11.48
C LEU A 106 45.29 -11.61 12.19
N VAL A 107 46.25 -10.85 12.73
CA VAL A 107 45.99 -9.52 13.32
C VAL A 107 45.55 -8.52 12.25
N SER A 108 46.16 -8.55 11.07
CA SER A 108 45.77 -7.72 9.93
C SER A 108 44.32 -8.01 9.51
N ASP A 109 43.97 -9.29 9.35
CA ASP A 109 42.62 -9.73 8.97
C ASP A 109 41.59 -9.32 10.03
N ILE A 110 41.93 -9.45 11.33
CA ILE A 110 41.06 -8.98 12.42
C ILE A 110 40.86 -7.47 12.34
N ARG A 111 41.91 -6.68 12.07
CA ARG A 111 41.79 -5.21 11.93
C ARG A 111 40.91 -4.82 10.75
N ILE A 112 41.09 -5.46 9.60
CA ILE A 112 40.27 -5.24 8.39
C ILE A 112 38.81 -5.61 8.68
N SER A 113 38.57 -6.81 9.23
CA SER A 113 37.22 -7.28 9.56
C SER A 113 36.54 -6.37 10.60
N SER A 114 37.29 -5.85 11.57
CA SER A 114 36.78 -4.90 12.56
C SER A 114 36.39 -3.58 11.90
N GLN A 115 37.19 -3.07 10.97
CA GLN A 115 36.87 -1.84 10.24
C GLN A 115 35.63 -2.01 9.37
N THR A 116 35.48 -3.16 8.71
CA THR A 116 34.26 -3.50 7.96
C THR A 116 33.04 -3.59 8.88
N ALA A 117 33.17 -4.27 10.02
CA ALA A 117 32.09 -4.37 11.01
C ALA A 117 31.68 -3.00 11.59
N MET A 118 32.63 -2.09 11.79
CA MET A 118 32.35 -0.70 12.20
C MET A 118 31.48 0.01 11.17
N SER A 119 31.89 -0.05 9.89
CA SER A 119 31.14 0.58 8.81
C SER A 119 29.74 -0.02 8.64
N LEU A 120 29.61 -1.34 8.75
CA LEU A 120 28.30 -2.01 8.72
C LEU A 120 27.41 -1.60 9.89
N SER A 121 27.97 -1.43 11.09
CA SER A 121 27.22 -0.98 12.27
C SER A 121 26.70 0.46 12.10
N GLU A 122 27.52 1.35 11.54
CA GLU A 122 27.10 2.73 11.22
C GLU A 122 26.02 2.76 10.14
N GLN A 123 26.15 1.94 9.10
CA GLN A 123 25.10 1.79 8.08
C GLN A 123 23.80 1.25 8.70
N LEU A 124 23.89 0.27 9.61
CA LEU A 124 22.73 -0.31 10.27
C LEU A 124 22.01 0.72 11.14
N ALA A 125 22.75 1.52 11.92
CA ALA A 125 22.19 2.63 12.69
C ALA A 125 21.47 3.64 11.79
N ASN A 126 22.08 4.05 10.68
CA ASN A 126 21.45 4.98 9.73
C ASN A 126 20.18 4.38 9.10
N ARG A 127 20.20 3.10 8.73
CA ARG A 127 19.03 2.37 8.21
C ARG A 127 17.92 2.25 9.26
N SER A 128 18.28 2.07 10.52
CA SER A 128 17.34 2.05 11.64
C SER A 128 16.62 3.38 11.78
N THR A 129 17.34 4.50 11.71
CA THR A 129 16.75 5.84 11.74
C THR A 129 15.83 6.07 10.54
N GLU A 130 16.24 5.66 9.34
CA GLU A 130 15.39 5.76 8.14
C GLU A 130 14.11 4.93 8.28
N LEU A 131 14.22 3.72 8.82
CA LEU A 131 13.06 2.86 9.09
C LEU A 131 12.13 3.47 10.14
N SER A 132 12.67 4.13 11.17
CA SER A 132 11.88 4.89 12.15
C SER A 132 11.03 5.96 11.48
N VAL A 133 11.65 6.80 10.64
CA VAL A 133 10.95 7.89 9.92
C VAL A 133 9.86 7.31 9.02
N LYS A 134 10.15 6.26 8.25
CA LYS A 134 9.15 5.59 7.41
C LYS A 134 8.01 4.98 8.21
N THR A 135 8.29 4.45 9.40
CA THR A 135 7.28 3.89 10.29
C THR A 135 6.36 4.99 10.86
N GLU A 136 6.91 6.15 11.19
CA GLU A 136 6.13 7.33 11.60
C GLU A 136 5.25 7.86 10.46
N GLU A 137 5.80 8.00 9.25
CA GLU A 137 5.04 8.40 8.05
C GLU A 137 3.91 7.41 7.73
N GLN A 138 4.21 6.11 7.84
CA GLN A 138 3.21 5.05 7.64
C GLN A 138 2.10 5.14 8.70
N SER A 139 2.45 5.39 9.97
CA SER A 139 1.47 5.60 11.05
C SER A 139 0.56 6.80 10.76
N ALA A 140 1.14 7.93 10.33
CA ALA A 140 0.36 9.11 9.94
C ALA A 140 -0.60 8.81 8.77
N THR A 141 -0.12 8.08 7.76
CA THR A 141 -0.94 7.66 6.61
C THR A 141 -2.07 6.71 7.03
N LEU A 142 -1.79 5.76 7.94
CA LEU A 142 -2.80 4.85 8.48
C LEU A 142 -3.87 5.60 9.29
N MET A 143 -3.49 6.58 10.12
CA MET A 143 -4.44 7.43 10.84
C MET A 143 -5.34 8.22 9.88
N GLN A 144 -4.77 8.85 8.86
CA GLN A 144 -5.55 9.56 7.86
C GLN A 144 -6.49 8.61 7.09
N THR A 145 -6.00 7.43 6.69
CA THR A 145 -6.81 6.43 5.98
C THR A 145 -7.96 5.93 6.85
N THR A 146 -7.71 5.70 8.14
CA THR A 146 -8.74 5.29 9.10
C THR A 146 -9.80 6.37 9.25
N SER A 147 -9.41 7.63 9.39
CA SER A 147 -10.35 8.75 9.45
C SER A 147 -11.20 8.86 8.17
N SER A 148 -10.59 8.69 6.99
CA SER A 148 -11.35 8.66 5.73
C SER A 148 -12.30 7.46 5.67
N MET A 149 -11.93 6.30 6.23
CA MET A 149 -12.81 5.14 6.30
C MET A 149 -13.99 5.35 7.24
N GLU A 150 -13.80 6.04 8.37
CA GLU A 150 -14.90 6.43 9.26
C GLU A 150 -15.90 7.38 8.56
N GLU A 151 -15.39 8.34 7.78
CA GLU A 151 -16.24 9.24 6.98
C GLU A 151 -17.01 8.48 5.90
N ILE A 152 -16.35 7.55 5.19
CA ILE A 152 -16.99 6.69 4.19
C ILE A 152 -18.04 5.79 4.86
N ALA A 153 -17.77 5.23 6.03
CA ALA A 153 -18.74 4.42 6.78
C ALA A 153 -19.98 5.25 7.16
N ALA A 154 -19.78 6.47 7.66
CA ALA A 154 -20.87 7.38 7.99
C ALA A 154 -21.70 7.76 6.76
N SER A 155 -21.05 8.06 5.64
CA SER A 155 -21.71 8.38 4.37
C SER A 155 -22.49 7.19 3.81
N THR A 156 -21.93 5.99 3.88
CA THR A 156 -22.58 4.73 3.45
C THR A 156 -23.84 4.47 4.27
N LYS A 157 -23.77 4.64 5.59
CA LYS A 157 -24.93 4.52 6.49
C LYS A 157 -26.02 5.55 6.18
N ASN A 158 -25.63 6.80 5.91
CA ASN A 158 -26.55 7.85 5.50
C ASN A 158 -27.22 7.51 4.16
N ASN A 159 -26.46 6.98 3.21
CA ASN A 159 -26.98 6.53 1.91
C ASN A 159 -27.99 5.38 2.06
N ALA A 160 -27.73 4.43 2.97
CA ALA A 160 -28.68 3.34 3.27
C ALA A 160 -30.01 3.89 3.77
N GLU A 161 -29.98 4.83 4.71
CA GLU A 161 -31.18 5.44 5.26
C GLU A 161 -31.92 6.29 4.21
N ASN A 162 -31.21 7.10 3.43
CA ASN A 162 -31.82 7.88 2.34
C ASN A 162 -32.48 6.99 1.29
N THR A 163 -31.86 5.86 0.96
CA THR A 163 -32.41 4.88 0.02
C THR A 163 -33.71 4.26 0.57
N ARG A 164 -33.74 3.92 1.87
CA ARG A 164 -34.94 3.43 2.56
C ARG A 164 -36.05 4.47 2.51
N LEU A 165 -35.74 5.72 2.85
CA LEU A 165 -36.68 6.83 2.86
C LEU A 165 -37.22 7.13 1.46
N ALA A 166 -36.36 7.11 0.43
CA ALA A 166 -36.76 7.29 -0.96
C ALA A 166 -37.69 6.17 -1.45
N SER A 167 -37.45 4.92 -1.07
CA SER A 167 -38.32 3.78 -1.39
C SER A 167 -39.71 3.95 -0.74
N GLU A 168 -39.77 4.36 0.52
CA GLU A 168 -41.03 4.66 1.22
C GLU A 168 -41.82 5.77 0.52
N ARG A 169 -41.16 6.88 0.17
CA ARG A 169 -41.78 7.99 -0.57
C ARG A 169 -42.26 7.59 -1.97
N ALA A 170 -41.53 6.72 -2.67
CA ALA A 170 -41.96 6.17 -3.95
C ALA A 170 -43.24 5.31 -3.79
N GLY A 171 -43.33 4.56 -2.69
CA GLY A 171 -44.54 3.81 -2.32
C GLY A 171 -45.75 4.72 -2.07
N GLU A 172 -45.57 5.81 -1.30
CA GLU A 172 -46.63 6.81 -1.07
C GLU A 172 -47.09 7.47 -2.39
N ALA A 173 -46.14 7.85 -3.25
CA ALA A 173 -46.44 8.44 -4.56
C ALA A 173 -47.24 7.47 -5.45
N THR A 174 -46.87 6.19 -5.44
CA THR A 174 -47.58 5.13 -6.17
C THR A 174 -49.02 5.00 -5.69
N LEU A 175 -49.24 5.00 -4.37
CA LEU A 175 -50.58 4.91 -3.78
C LEU A 175 -51.44 6.12 -4.14
N CYS A 176 -50.85 7.33 -4.10
CA CYS A 176 -51.52 8.57 -4.48
C CYS A 176 -51.92 8.58 -5.97
N ALA A 177 -51.00 8.21 -6.85
CA ALA A 177 -51.25 8.12 -8.29
C ALA A 177 -52.33 7.09 -8.63
N ARG A 178 -52.32 5.93 -7.96
CA ARG A 178 -53.38 4.90 -8.13
C ARG A 178 -54.75 5.44 -7.74
N ARG A 179 -54.86 6.11 -6.59
CA ARG A 179 -56.12 6.74 -6.16
C ARG A 179 -56.57 7.85 -7.12
N GLY A 180 -55.61 8.61 -7.66
CA GLY A 180 -55.87 9.60 -8.70
C GLY A 180 -56.42 8.97 -9.98
N GLY A 181 -55.85 7.84 -10.42
CA GLY A 181 -56.35 7.05 -11.54
C GLY A 181 -57.78 6.55 -11.34
N GLU A 182 -58.08 5.99 -10.17
CA GLU A 182 -59.44 5.55 -9.80
C GLU A 182 -60.47 6.70 -9.88
N LEU A 183 -60.10 7.90 -9.40
CA LEU A 183 -60.92 9.11 -9.52
C LEU A 183 -61.13 9.53 -10.98
N MET A 184 -60.11 9.44 -11.83
CA MET A 184 -60.25 9.76 -13.26
C MET A 184 -61.23 8.80 -13.96
N VAL A 185 -61.21 7.51 -13.61
CA VAL A 185 -62.16 6.50 -14.14
C VAL A 185 -63.60 6.85 -13.74
N GLU A 186 -63.83 7.30 -12.50
CA GLU A 186 -65.14 7.75 -12.03
C GLU A 186 -65.62 9.00 -12.80
N VAL A 187 -64.74 9.98 -13.01
CA VAL A 187 -65.04 11.18 -13.80
C VAL A 187 -65.37 10.84 -15.26
N ALA A 188 -64.60 9.93 -15.87
CA ALA A 188 -64.87 9.47 -17.24
C ALA A 188 -66.26 8.81 -17.36
N THR A 189 -66.64 8.00 -16.37
CA THR A 189 -67.97 7.36 -16.30
C THR A 189 -69.09 8.39 -16.21
N ASN A 190 -68.89 9.46 -15.41
CA ASN A 190 -69.84 10.57 -15.30
C ASN A 190 -69.95 11.35 -16.62
N MET A 191 -68.84 11.62 -17.32
CA MET A 191 -68.86 12.29 -18.63
C MET A 191 -69.61 11.46 -19.69
N GLN A 192 -69.45 10.14 -19.66
CA GLN A 192 -70.22 9.24 -20.53
C GLN A 192 -71.72 9.32 -20.24
N SER A 193 -72.10 9.31 -18.96
CA SER A 193 -73.50 9.44 -18.54
C SER A 193 -74.12 10.78 -18.94
N ILE A 194 -73.35 11.87 -18.88
CA ILE A 194 -73.79 13.20 -19.36
C ILE A 194 -73.98 13.20 -20.88
N THR A 195 -73.06 12.57 -21.62
CA THR A 195 -73.16 12.42 -23.08
C THR A 195 -74.43 11.66 -23.47
N ASP A 196 -74.74 10.58 -22.76
CA ASP A 196 -75.96 9.80 -23.00
C ASP A 196 -77.23 10.61 -22.69
N CYS A 197 -77.23 11.39 -21.60
CA CYS A 197 -78.31 12.30 -21.25
C CYS A 197 -78.52 13.40 -22.31
N ALA A 198 -77.43 14.01 -22.79
CA ALA A 198 -77.49 15.02 -23.85
C ALA A 198 -78.07 14.46 -25.17
N ARG A 199 -77.76 13.21 -25.50
CA ARG A 199 -78.36 12.51 -26.66
C ARG A 199 -79.86 12.35 -26.49
N GLN A 200 -80.31 11.86 -25.34
CA GLN A 200 -81.75 11.71 -25.04
C GLN A 200 -82.47 13.07 -25.08
N MET A 201 -81.88 14.13 -24.52
CA MET A 201 -82.44 15.48 -24.61
C MET A 201 -82.57 15.94 -26.07
N THR A 202 -81.58 15.66 -26.92
CA THR A 202 -81.63 16.01 -28.35
C THR A 202 -82.79 15.32 -29.07
N GLU A 203 -83.05 14.05 -28.76
CA GLU A 203 -84.19 13.30 -29.29
C GLU A 203 -85.53 13.92 -28.85
N ILE A 204 -85.67 14.24 -27.56
CA ILE A 204 -86.88 14.89 -27.00
C ILE A 204 -87.12 16.25 -27.64
N ILE A 205 -86.09 17.09 -27.77
CA ILE A 205 -86.21 18.42 -28.36
C ILE A 205 -86.54 18.34 -29.86
N THR A 206 -86.02 17.33 -30.56
CA THR A 206 -86.39 17.08 -31.96
C THR A 206 -87.85 16.65 -32.10
N LEU A 207 -88.38 15.87 -31.14
CA LEU A 207 -89.81 15.55 -31.08
C LEU A 207 -90.67 16.82 -30.83
N ILE A 208 -90.25 17.69 -29.91
CA ILE A 208 -90.96 18.95 -29.60
C ILE A 208 -91.00 19.88 -30.82
N ASP A 209 -89.89 20.01 -31.55
CA ASP A 209 -89.85 20.77 -32.82
C ASP A 209 -90.82 20.17 -33.85
N GLY A 210 -90.90 18.85 -33.94
CA GLY A 210 -91.89 18.14 -34.75
C GLY A 210 -93.34 18.43 -34.35
N ILE A 211 -93.65 18.45 -33.05
CA ILE A 211 -94.99 18.81 -32.53
C ILE A 211 -95.32 20.27 -32.83
N ALA A 212 -94.36 21.18 -32.67
CA ALA A 212 -94.53 22.59 -33.00
C ALA A 212 -94.83 22.77 -34.49
N PHE A 213 -94.11 22.07 -35.37
CA PHE A 213 -94.37 22.07 -36.81
C PHE A 213 -95.78 21.54 -37.14
N GLN A 214 -96.18 20.40 -36.56
CA GLN A 214 -97.52 19.84 -36.73
C GLN A 214 -98.61 20.82 -36.25
N THR A 215 -98.40 21.47 -35.11
CA THR A 215 -99.32 22.47 -34.54
C THR A 215 -99.44 23.69 -35.45
N ASN A 216 -98.33 24.15 -36.04
CA ASN A 216 -98.31 25.25 -37.02
C ASN A 216 -99.12 24.91 -38.28
N ILE A 217 -99.04 23.67 -38.77
CA ILE A 217 -99.85 23.20 -39.91
C ILE A 217 -101.34 23.10 -39.53
N LEU A 218 -101.67 22.56 -38.35
CA LEU A 218 -103.05 22.52 -37.86
C LEU A 218 -103.65 23.93 -37.74
N ALA A 219 -102.90 24.87 -37.16
CA ALA A 219 -103.32 26.25 -37.00
C ALA A 219 -103.52 26.97 -38.34
N LEU A 220 -102.66 26.70 -39.33
CA LEU A 220 -102.84 27.19 -40.69
C LEU A 220 -104.15 26.66 -41.31
N ASN A 221 -104.39 25.35 -41.20
CA ASN A 221 -105.62 24.73 -41.72
C ASN A 221 -106.87 25.32 -41.04
N ALA A 222 -106.81 25.55 -39.73
CA ALA A 222 -107.90 26.19 -38.98
C ALA A 222 -108.12 27.65 -39.39
N ALA A 223 -107.05 28.42 -39.64
CA ALA A 223 -107.16 29.79 -40.13
C ALA A 223 -107.79 29.86 -41.53
N VAL A 224 -107.45 28.91 -42.41
CA VAL A 224 -108.06 28.77 -43.75
C VAL A 224 -109.55 28.44 -43.64
N GLU A 225 -109.94 27.50 -42.80
CA GLU A 225 -111.34 27.12 -42.64
C GLU A 225 -112.16 28.24 -41.95
N ALA A 226 -111.55 28.97 -41.02
CA ALA A 226 -112.15 30.16 -40.40
C ALA A 226 -112.38 31.29 -41.42
N ALA A 227 -111.44 31.52 -42.34
CA ALA A 227 -111.63 32.46 -43.44
C ALA A 227 -112.76 32.02 -44.39
N ARG A 228 -112.91 30.70 -44.60
CA ARG A 228 -113.96 30.11 -45.42
C ARG A 228 -115.36 30.27 -44.82
N ALA A 229 -115.47 30.30 -43.49
CA ALA A 229 -116.72 30.52 -42.76
C ALA A 229 -117.17 32.00 -42.70
N GLY A 230 -116.40 32.94 -43.28
CA GLY A 230 -116.77 34.36 -43.37
C GLY A 230 -116.93 35.03 -42.01
N ASP A 231 -118.02 35.77 -41.82
CA ASP A 231 -118.26 36.55 -40.59
C ASP A 231 -118.42 35.70 -39.32
N HIS A 232 -118.90 34.45 -39.45
CA HIS A 232 -119.02 33.51 -38.33
C HIS A 232 -117.67 32.94 -37.87
N GLY A 233 -116.63 32.99 -38.72
CA GLY A 233 -115.30 32.46 -38.45
C GLY A 233 -114.31 33.45 -37.83
N LYS A 234 -114.68 34.74 -37.69
CA LYS A 234 -113.76 35.81 -37.23
C LYS A 234 -113.08 35.49 -35.88
N GLY A 235 -113.82 34.98 -34.90
CA GLY A 235 -113.27 34.58 -33.60
C GLY A 235 -112.30 33.39 -33.70
N PHE A 236 -112.63 32.39 -34.53
CA PHE A 236 -111.75 31.23 -34.78
C PHE A 236 -110.47 31.61 -35.51
N SER A 237 -110.53 32.58 -36.44
CA SER A 237 -109.35 33.07 -37.16
C SER A 237 -108.32 33.72 -36.24
N VAL A 238 -108.76 34.45 -35.21
CA VAL A 238 -107.86 35.06 -34.22
C VAL A 238 -107.19 33.99 -33.36
N VAL A 239 -107.96 33.01 -32.88
CA VAL A 239 -107.41 31.88 -32.11
C VAL A 239 -106.42 31.08 -32.95
N ALA A 240 -106.73 30.80 -34.22
CA ALA A 240 -105.82 30.10 -35.13
C ALA A 240 -104.52 30.88 -35.38
N GLY A 241 -104.58 32.21 -35.49
CA GLY A 241 -103.42 33.08 -35.57
C GLY A 241 -102.54 33.01 -34.31
N GLU A 242 -103.15 33.03 -33.12
CA GLU A 242 -102.44 32.95 -31.85
C GLU A 242 -101.79 31.57 -31.64
N VAL A 243 -102.49 30.48 -31.97
CA VAL A 243 -101.94 29.12 -31.93
C VAL A 243 -100.76 28.97 -32.90
N ARG A 244 -100.85 29.57 -34.09
CA ARG A 244 -99.75 29.59 -35.08
C ARG A 244 -98.52 30.32 -34.54
N ASN A 245 -98.72 31.48 -33.91
CA ASN A 245 -97.64 32.25 -33.30
C ASN A 245 -96.98 31.47 -32.15
N LEU A 246 -97.78 30.84 -31.29
CA LEU A 246 -97.28 29.98 -30.21
C LEU A 246 -96.47 28.79 -30.73
N ALA A 247 -96.92 28.17 -31.83
CA ALA A 247 -96.19 27.10 -32.50
C ALA A 247 -94.84 27.57 -33.04
N HIS A 248 -94.77 28.75 -33.67
CA HIS A 248 -93.51 29.33 -34.16
C HIS A 248 -92.54 29.64 -33.01
N ARG A 249 -93.04 30.23 -31.91
CA ARG A 249 -92.25 30.48 -30.70
C ARG A 249 -91.72 29.18 -30.07
N SER A 250 -92.51 28.11 -30.10
CA SER A 250 -92.10 26.79 -29.58
C SER A 250 -90.99 26.17 -30.43
N ALA A 251 -91.09 26.25 -31.77
CA ALA A 251 -90.05 25.77 -32.68
C ALA A 251 -88.73 26.55 -32.51
N GLU A 252 -88.80 27.88 -32.38
CA GLU A 252 -87.63 28.72 -32.12
C GLU A 252 -86.97 28.39 -30.77
N ALA A 253 -87.76 28.20 -29.71
CA ALA A 253 -87.25 27.77 -28.42
C ALA A 253 -86.59 26.37 -28.49
N ALA A 254 -87.23 25.42 -29.19
CA ALA A 254 -86.66 24.09 -29.39
C ALA A 254 -85.31 24.15 -30.12
N LYS A 255 -85.19 24.97 -31.18
CA LYS A 255 -83.94 25.17 -31.92
C LYS A 255 -82.84 25.78 -31.02
N ASN A 256 -83.17 26.75 -30.19
CA ASN A 256 -82.23 27.36 -29.25
C ASN A 256 -81.73 26.35 -28.21
N ILE A 257 -82.63 25.54 -27.64
CA ILE A 257 -82.27 24.47 -26.69
C ILE A 257 -81.38 23.42 -27.38
N LYS A 258 -81.71 23.01 -28.61
CA LYS A 258 -80.92 22.06 -29.40
C LYS A 258 -79.48 22.55 -29.61
N THR A 259 -79.33 23.84 -29.89
CA THR A 259 -77.99 24.47 -30.04
C THR A 259 -77.22 24.41 -28.72
N LEU A 260 -77.87 24.72 -27.60
CA LEU A 260 -77.25 24.69 -26.27
C LEU A 260 -76.81 23.28 -25.86
N ILE A 261 -77.63 22.26 -26.17
CA ILE A 261 -77.28 20.85 -25.95
C ILE A 261 -76.08 20.47 -26.82
N GLY A 262 -76.04 20.90 -28.08
CA GLY A 262 -74.91 20.66 -28.99
C GLY A 262 -73.58 21.18 -28.43
N VAL A 263 -73.54 22.44 -28.00
CA VAL A 263 -72.36 23.05 -27.35
C VAL A 263 -71.97 22.30 -26.08
N THR A 264 -72.96 21.90 -25.27
CA THR A 264 -72.70 21.15 -24.04
C THR A 264 -72.10 19.77 -24.34
N SER A 265 -72.61 19.06 -25.35
CA SER A 265 -72.08 17.77 -25.78
C SER A 265 -70.64 17.87 -26.28
N GLU A 266 -70.31 18.93 -27.01
CA GLU A 266 -68.94 19.18 -27.48
C GLU A 266 -67.98 19.42 -26.30
N ASN A 267 -68.38 20.26 -25.34
CA ASN A 267 -67.60 20.53 -24.13
C ASN A 267 -67.37 19.26 -23.29
N VAL A 268 -68.39 18.40 -23.14
CA VAL A 268 -68.28 17.13 -22.41
C VAL A 268 -67.34 16.17 -23.12
N THR A 269 -67.38 16.10 -24.46
CA THR A 269 -66.48 15.27 -25.26
C THR A 269 -65.02 15.72 -25.12
N GLN A 270 -64.77 17.04 -25.14
CA GLN A 270 -63.44 17.59 -24.86
C GLN A 270 -62.98 17.27 -23.44
N GLY A 271 -63.87 17.40 -22.45
CA GLY A 271 -63.59 17.04 -21.06
C GLY A 271 -63.22 15.56 -20.89
N ALA A 272 -63.93 14.66 -21.58
CA ALA A 272 -63.64 13.22 -21.56
C ALA A 272 -62.25 12.91 -22.10
N ASN A 273 -61.83 13.56 -23.19
CA ASN A 273 -60.47 13.40 -23.74
C ASN A 273 -59.38 13.84 -22.75
N ILE A 274 -59.58 14.98 -22.08
CA ILE A 274 -58.63 15.48 -21.06
C ILE A 274 -58.53 14.50 -19.88
N VAL A 275 -59.66 13.95 -19.43
CA VAL A 275 -59.68 12.96 -18.34
C VAL A 275 -58.95 11.69 -18.73
N HIS A 276 -59.10 11.22 -19.97
CA HIS A 276 -58.37 10.03 -20.45
C HIS A 276 -56.86 10.28 -20.55
N GLU A 277 -56.43 11.48 -20.96
CA GLU A 277 -55.02 11.85 -20.92
C GLU A 277 -54.48 11.93 -19.48
N ALA A 278 -55.27 12.46 -18.55
CA ALA A 278 -54.94 12.49 -17.13
C ALA A 278 -54.83 11.07 -16.53
N GLU A 279 -55.74 10.16 -16.88
CA GLU A 279 -55.69 8.74 -16.50
C GLU A 279 -54.37 8.10 -16.96
N LYS A 280 -53.99 8.29 -18.23
CA LYS A 280 -52.72 7.79 -18.77
C LYS A 280 -51.52 8.34 -18.01
N ASN A 281 -51.50 9.64 -17.73
CA ASN A 281 -50.42 10.26 -16.96
C ASN A 281 -50.31 9.67 -15.53
N MET A 282 -51.43 9.33 -14.89
CA MET A 282 -51.39 8.64 -13.58
C MET A 282 -50.78 7.24 -13.71
N GLN A 283 -51.09 6.49 -14.76
CA GLN A 283 -50.52 5.17 -15.03
C GLN A 283 -49.00 5.23 -15.26
N ASP A 284 -48.53 6.26 -15.96
CA ASP A 284 -47.11 6.50 -16.21
C ASP A 284 -46.37 6.84 -14.90
N ILE A 285 -46.99 7.63 -13.99
CA ILE A 285 -46.44 7.90 -12.66
C ILE A 285 -46.30 6.60 -11.84
N VAL A 286 -47.34 5.76 -11.82
CA VAL A 286 -47.29 4.46 -11.11
C VAL A 286 -46.14 3.60 -11.62
N SER A 287 -45.97 3.52 -12.94
CA SER A 287 -44.90 2.75 -13.58
C SER A 287 -43.51 3.34 -13.24
N GLY A 288 -43.36 4.66 -13.31
CA GLY A 288 -42.12 5.36 -12.97
C GLY A 288 -41.73 5.22 -11.50
N SER A 289 -42.69 5.32 -10.57
CA SER A 289 -42.46 5.09 -9.15
C SER A 289 -42.10 3.63 -8.84
N GLY A 290 -42.67 2.67 -9.58
CA GLY A 290 -42.27 1.26 -9.49
C GLY A 290 -40.82 1.03 -9.89
N LEU A 291 -40.37 1.64 -10.99
CA LEU A 291 -38.97 1.59 -11.41
C LEU A 291 -38.04 2.24 -10.36
N LEU A 292 -38.44 3.39 -9.81
CA LEU A 292 -37.68 4.06 -8.75
C LEU A 292 -37.51 3.16 -7.52
N SER A 293 -38.57 2.45 -7.10
CA SER A 293 -38.50 1.50 -5.99
C SER A 293 -37.51 0.37 -6.26
N SER A 294 -37.54 -0.19 -7.48
CA SER A 294 -36.58 -1.24 -7.89
C SER A 294 -35.13 -0.74 -7.89
N LEU A 295 -34.88 0.50 -8.31
CA LEU A 295 -33.55 1.11 -8.25
C LEU A 295 -33.09 1.30 -6.80
N MET A 296 -33.98 1.75 -5.90
CA MET A 296 -33.65 1.88 -4.49
C MET A 296 -33.32 0.52 -3.85
N GLU A 297 -34.00 -0.56 -4.23
CA GLU A 297 -33.67 -1.91 -3.75
C GLU A 297 -32.26 -2.34 -4.19
N GLN A 298 -31.89 -2.09 -5.45
CA GLN A 298 -30.53 -2.37 -5.95
C GLN A 298 -29.47 -1.53 -5.22
N ILE A 299 -29.73 -0.24 -4.97
CA ILE A 299 -28.82 0.63 -4.22
C ILE A 299 -28.68 0.14 -2.77
N SER A 300 -29.76 -0.32 -2.14
CA SER A 300 -29.73 -0.87 -0.78
C SER A 300 -28.82 -2.10 -0.69
N VAL A 301 -28.95 -3.04 -1.64
CA VAL A 301 -28.08 -4.22 -1.73
C VAL A 301 -26.61 -3.83 -1.92
N SER A 302 -26.32 -2.90 -2.84
CA SER A 302 -24.96 -2.39 -3.04
C SER A 302 -24.40 -1.71 -1.80
N THR A 303 -25.23 -0.93 -1.09
CA THR A 303 -24.83 -0.21 0.13
C THR A 303 -24.50 -1.20 1.26
N LEU A 304 -25.28 -2.27 1.42
CA LEU A 304 -24.98 -3.35 2.37
C LEU A 304 -23.66 -4.08 2.03
N GLN A 305 -23.37 -4.25 0.74
CA GLN A 305 -22.09 -4.84 0.32
C GLN A 305 -20.91 -3.88 0.58
N GLN A 306 -21.10 -2.58 0.37
CA GLN A 306 -20.11 -1.55 0.72
C GLN A 306 -19.83 -1.53 2.23
N GLU A 307 -20.86 -1.59 3.07
CA GLU A 307 -20.72 -1.65 4.54
C GLU A 307 -19.81 -2.82 4.95
N LYS A 308 -20.10 -4.03 4.44
CA LYS A 308 -19.24 -5.21 4.68
C LYS A 308 -17.81 -5.03 4.18
N GLY A 309 -17.63 -4.38 3.03
CA GLY A 309 -16.31 -4.08 2.49
C GLY A 309 -15.51 -3.11 3.38
N ILE A 310 -16.19 -2.10 3.92
CA ILE A 310 -15.60 -1.12 4.85
C ILE A 310 -15.19 -1.79 6.16
N ASP A 311 -16.01 -2.70 6.70
CA ASP A 311 -15.66 -3.48 7.90
C ASP A 311 -14.39 -4.32 7.67
N GLN A 312 -14.27 -4.98 6.52
CA GLN A 312 -13.07 -5.75 6.17
C GLN A 312 -11.82 -4.87 6.02
N ILE A 313 -11.96 -3.69 5.41
CA ILE A 313 -10.85 -2.73 5.30
C ILE A 313 -10.44 -2.23 6.68
N THR A 314 -11.39 -1.91 7.56
CA THR A 314 -11.13 -1.48 8.93
C THR A 314 -10.34 -2.55 9.71
N LEU A 315 -10.71 -3.82 9.58
CA LEU A 315 -9.95 -4.93 10.17
C LEU A 315 -8.53 -5.03 9.61
N ALA A 316 -8.36 -4.87 8.30
CA ALA A 316 -7.04 -4.89 7.66
C ALA A 316 -6.16 -3.72 8.11
N LEU A 317 -6.74 -2.52 8.30
CA LEU A 317 -6.04 -1.36 8.83
C LEU A 317 -5.56 -1.60 10.27
N SER A 318 -6.37 -2.25 11.11
CA SER A 318 -5.97 -2.61 12.47
C SER A 318 -4.78 -3.59 12.50
N GLU A 319 -4.75 -4.58 11.60
CA GLU A 319 -3.59 -5.47 11.49
C GLU A 319 -2.34 -4.73 10.96
N LEU A 320 -2.51 -3.81 10.00
CA LEU A 320 -1.41 -2.95 9.55
C LEU A 320 -0.86 -2.08 10.67
N GLU A 321 -1.72 -1.50 11.51
CA GLU A 321 -1.30 -0.71 12.68
C GLU A 321 -0.46 -1.56 13.64
N LYS A 322 -0.87 -2.81 13.89
CA LYS A 322 -0.11 -3.74 14.72
C LYS A 322 1.27 -4.06 14.13
N VAL A 323 1.37 -4.23 12.81
CA VAL A 323 2.66 -4.41 12.12
C VAL A 323 3.51 -3.13 12.23
N THR A 324 2.91 -1.96 12.06
CA THR A 324 3.60 -0.67 12.23
C THR A 324 4.13 -0.51 13.64
N GLN A 325 3.37 -0.87 14.68
CA GLN A 325 3.85 -0.88 16.07
C GLN A 325 4.98 -1.90 16.28
N SER A 326 4.89 -3.09 15.68
CA SER A 326 5.97 -4.08 15.72
C SER A 326 7.25 -3.56 15.07
N ASN A 327 7.15 -2.77 14.00
CA ASN A 327 8.32 -2.17 13.36
C ASN A 327 9.04 -1.18 14.29
N VAL A 328 8.32 -0.46 15.13
CA VAL A 328 8.93 0.43 16.16
C VAL A 328 9.81 -0.39 17.10
N ALA A 329 9.30 -1.52 17.61
CA ALA A 329 10.07 -2.40 18.48
C ALA A 329 11.33 -2.96 17.77
N VAL A 330 11.19 -3.36 16.50
CA VAL A 330 12.32 -3.84 15.68
C VAL A 330 13.36 -2.74 15.47
N VAL A 331 12.95 -1.49 15.25
CA VAL A 331 13.86 -0.34 15.10
C VAL A 331 14.64 -0.10 16.40
N GLU A 332 13.98 -0.17 17.55
CA GLU A 332 14.66 -0.02 18.86
C GLU A 332 15.68 -1.16 19.10
N GLU A 333 15.29 -2.41 18.81
CA GLU A 333 16.18 -3.57 18.93
C GLU A 333 17.39 -3.49 17.99
N LEU A 334 17.17 -3.04 16.75
CA LEU A 334 18.21 -2.89 15.73
C LEU A 334 19.20 -1.79 16.11
N ALA A 335 18.71 -0.66 16.62
CA ALA A 335 19.54 0.44 17.11
C ALA A 335 20.41 -0.03 18.30
N GLY A 336 19.81 -0.75 19.26
CA GLY A 336 20.54 -1.32 20.39
C GLY A 336 21.60 -2.34 19.97
N SER A 337 21.25 -3.25 19.05
CA SER A 337 22.18 -4.25 18.52
C SER A 337 23.37 -3.62 17.77
N SER A 338 23.11 -2.54 17.02
CA SER A 338 24.14 -1.78 16.31
C SER A 338 25.13 -1.13 17.28
N ASP A 339 24.65 -0.58 18.40
CA ASP A 339 25.52 0.03 19.42
C ASP A 339 26.37 -1.02 20.14
N VAL A 340 25.80 -2.18 20.49
CA VAL A 340 26.55 -3.30 21.08
C VAL A 340 27.65 -3.78 20.13
N LEU A 341 27.34 -3.96 18.84
CA LEU A 341 28.32 -4.38 17.84
C LEU A 341 29.44 -3.34 17.70
N LYS A 342 29.10 -2.06 17.66
CA LYS A 342 30.08 -0.96 17.65
C LYS A 342 31.02 -1.02 18.86
N GLN A 343 30.49 -1.22 20.06
CA GLN A 343 31.30 -1.36 21.27
C GLN A 343 32.24 -2.58 21.21
N GLN A 344 31.77 -3.73 20.71
CA GLN A 344 32.60 -4.92 20.53
C GLN A 344 33.75 -4.69 19.53
N VAL A 345 33.45 -4.02 18.41
CA VAL A 345 34.45 -3.66 17.40
C VAL A 345 35.51 -2.72 17.97
N VAL A 346 35.11 -1.69 18.71
CA VAL A 346 36.04 -0.77 19.40
C VAL A 346 36.93 -1.53 20.38
N SER A 347 36.38 -2.48 21.15
CA SER A 347 37.14 -3.33 22.07
C SER A 347 38.17 -4.19 21.33
N LEU A 348 37.79 -4.78 20.18
CA LEU A 348 38.66 -5.63 19.37
C LEU A 348 39.80 -4.83 18.71
N GLN A 349 39.50 -3.62 18.23
CA GLN A 349 40.52 -2.69 17.74
C GLN A 349 41.49 -2.28 18.85
N ALA A 350 41.00 -1.99 20.06
CA ALA A 350 41.86 -1.67 21.20
C ALA A 350 42.81 -2.81 21.57
N ARG A 351 42.33 -4.06 21.56
CA ARG A 351 43.16 -5.26 21.85
C ARG A 351 44.21 -5.52 20.78
N THR A 352 43.89 -5.28 19.51
CA THR A 352 44.81 -5.51 18.39
C THR A 352 45.77 -4.34 18.14
N ARG A 353 45.50 -3.15 18.70
CA ARG A 353 46.33 -1.94 18.53
C ARG A 353 47.77 -2.11 19.04
N ASN A 354 47.97 -2.90 20.09
CA ASN A 354 49.29 -3.11 20.68
C ASN A 354 50.24 -3.92 19.79
N PHE A 355 49.70 -4.64 18.79
CA PHE A 355 50.51 -5.37 17.83
C PHE A 355 50.97 -4.45 16.68
N ARG A 356 52.28 -4.33 16.47
CA ARG A 356 52.89 -3.58 15.39
C ARG A 356 53.11 -4.51 14.21
N LEU A 357 52.49 -4.20 13.09
CA LEU A 357 52.64 -4.93 11.82
C LEU A 357 53.71 -4.20 10.99
N GLY A 358 54.56 -4.95 10.28
CA GLY A 358 55.66 -4.37 9.47
C GLY A 358 55.20 -3.47 8.31
N SER A 359 53.89 -3.34 8.12
CA SER A 359 53.23 -2.58 7.06
C SER A 359 52.45 -1.38 7.58
N ASP A 360 52.95 -0.67 8.60
CA ASP A 360 52.54 0.72 8.90
C ASP A 360 53.23 1.73 7.96
N ALA A 361 53.66 1.29 6.76
CA ALA A 361 53.81 2.22 5.66
C ALA A 361 52.40 2.74 5.34
N PRO A 362 52.15 4.06 5.38
CA PRO A 362 50.84 4.59 5.06
C PRO A 362 50.52 4.10 3.65
N ALA A 363 49.48 3.26 3.53
CA ALA A 363 48.90 2.93 2.25
C ALA A 363 48.60 4.29 1.60
N ALA A 364 49.41 4.66 0.60
CA ALA A 364 49.23 5.87 -0.15
C ALA A 364 47.75 5.94 -0.50
N ALA A 365 47.10 7.02 -0.05
CA ALA A 365 45.70 7.25 -0.27
C ALA A 365 45.39 6.97 -1.74
N VAL A 366 44.78 5.83 -2.02
CA VAL A 366 44.12 5.59 -3.29
C VAL A 366 42.95 6.55 -3.23
N ALA A 367 43.15 7.72 -3.86
CA ALA A 367 42.11 8.71 -4.03
C ALA A 367 40.84 7.98 -4.48
N PRO A 368 39.67 8.24 -3.88
CA PRO A 368 38.45 7.60 -4.30
C PRO A 368 38.30 7.89 -5.80
N ALA A 369 38.25 6.82 -6.60
CA ALA A 369 37.93 6.93 -8.00
C ALA A 369 36.64 7.75 -8.08
N ARG A 370 36.72 8.95 -8.65
CA ARG A 370 35.54 9.75 -8.95
C ARG A 370 34.63 8.85 -9.76
N LEU A 371 33.51 8.45 -9.14
CA LEU A 371 32.38 7.90 -9.85
C LEU A 371 32.01 8.97 -10.89
N THR A 372 32.37 8.70 -12.15
CA THR A 372 31.80 9.40 -13.27
C THR A 372 30.30 9.21 -13.17
N ARG A 373 29.58 10.29 -12.85
CA ARG A 373 28.13 10.38 -12.96
C ARG A 373 27.74 9.75 -14.32
N PRO A 374 26.77 8.83 -14.37
CA PRO A 374 26.20 8.45 -15.65
C PRO A 374 25.66 9.74 -16.29
N SER A 375 26.02 9.96 -17.55
CA SER A 375 25.45 11.02 -18.37
C SER A 375 23.94 10.97 -18.25
N ALA A 376 23.31 12.10 -17.92
CA ALA A 376 21.86 12.22 -17.96
C ALA A 376 21.38 11.76 -19.35
N ALA A 377 20.57 10.70 -19.36
CA ALA A 377 19.76 10.38 -20.52
C ALA A 377 18.84 11.59 -20.76
N GLY A 378 18.82 12.09 -21.99
CA GLY A 378 17.86 13.10 -22.41
C GLY A 378 16.41 12.62 -22.22
N PRO A 379 15.43 13.53 -22.23
CA PRO A 379 14.03 13.16 -22.06
C PRO A 379 13.61 12.18 -23.16
N VAL A 380 13.05 11.05 -22.74
CA VAL A 380 12.44 10.05 -23.63
C VAL A 380 11.02 10.52 -23.90
N ASP A 381 10.82 11.24 -25.01
CA ASP A 381 9.50 11.48 -25.61
C ASP A 381 9.08 10.22 -26.39
N ASP A 382 8.74 9.14 -25.67
CA ASP A 382 8.04 7.99 -26.27
C ASP A 382 6.59 7.91 -25.75
N PRO A 383 5.60 8.29 -26.57
CA PRO A 383 4.18 8.26 -26.18
C PRO A 383 3.61 6.85 -25.93
N ASN A 384 4.39 5.77 -26.11
CA ASN A 384 3.90 4.39 -25.98
C ASN A 384 4.40 3.62 -24.74
N PHE A 385 5.08 4.28 -23.79
CA PHE A 385 5.65 3.61 -22.61
C PHE A 385 4.61 2.87 -21.72
N TRP A 386 3.35 3.33 -21.70
CA TRP A 386 2.31 2.78 -20.83
C TRP A 386 1.58 1.52 -21.34
N ARG A 387 1.95 0.95 -22.49
CA ARG A 387 1.25 -0.23 -23.04
C ARG A 387 1.77 -1.60 -22.55
N ALA A 388 2.70 -1.63 -21.60
CA ALA A 388 3.33 -2.86 -21.12
C ALA A 388 3.09 -3.18 -19.63
N PHE A 389 2.15 -2.49 -18.99
CA PHE A 389 1.49 -2.90 -17.75
C PHE A 389 0.00 -3.00 -18.02
#